data_AF-A5Z7H9-F1
#
_entry.id   AF-A5Z7H9-F1
#
_cell.length_a   1.000
_cell.length_b   1.000
_cell.length_c   1.000
_cell.angle_alpha   90.00
_cell.angle_beta   90.00
_cell.angle_gamma   90.00
#
_symmetry.space_group_name_H-M   'P 1'
#
loop_
_entity.id
_entity.type
_entity.pdbx_description
1 polymer ?
#
loop_
_entity_poly.entity_id
_entity_poly.type
_entity_poly.pdbx_seq_one_letter_code
_entity_poly.pdbx_strand_id
1 'polypeptide(L)'
;MNKKMNYESKWGDVNVELSMSQYTDNGNIYLELVNTEGEYPEPYGNITVNLVEVPKYCGYVDTNNMPEMEKFLEENDLGDFTGITLKSGFCEYPLYVFNVDKLRELCPKQMAEYEKNFERNRDKEHEKGQVK
;
A
#
# COMPACT_ATOMS: atom_id res chain seq x y z
N MET A 1 16.22 -11.00 4.58
CA MET A 1 15.81 -10.09 5.67
C MET A 1 15.25 -8.88 4.99
N ASN A 2 14.02 -8.48 5.32
CA ASN A 2 13.46 -7.27 4.73
C ASN A 2 14.19 -6.06 5.30
N LYS A 3 14.19 -4.96 4.56
CA LYS A 3 14.85 -3.73 4.98
C LYS A 3 14.03 -3.08 6.09
N LYS A 4 14.70 -2.76 7.20
CA LYS A 4 14.10 -1.97 8.29
C LYS A 4 14.13 -0.49 7.95
N MET A 5 13.05 0.21 8.27
CA MET A 5 12.87 1.65 8.12
C MET A 5 12.41 2.22 9.46
N ASN A 6 12.74 3.49 9.73
CA ASN A 6 12.25 4.18 10.92
C ASN A 6 10.92 4.85 10.60
N TYR A 7 9.89 4.60 11.40
CA TYR A 7 8.63 5.35 11.35
C TYR A 7 8.57 6.29 12.56
N GLU A 8 8.65 7.60 12.28
CA GLU A 8 8.58 8.66 13.30
C GLU A 8 7.11 8.99 13.59
N SER A 9 6.54 8.35 14.61
CA SER A 9 5.16 8.64 15.04
C SER A 9 5.14 9.73 16.13
N LYS A 10 3.98 10.37 16.33
CA LYS A 10 3.76 11.25 17.50
C LYS A 10 4.00 10.60 18.87
N TRP A 11 4.05 9.27 18.96
CA TRP A 11 4.29 8.52 20.19
C TRP A 11 5.75 8.08 20.37
N GLY A 12 6.59 8.31 19.35
CA GLY A 12 7.97 7.89 19.29
C GLY A 12 8.29 7.12 18.01
N ASP A 13 9.58 6.92 17.82
CA ASP A 13 10.17 6.22 16.69
C ASP A 13 10.00 4.70 16.83
N VAL A 14 9.69 4.04 15.71
CA VAL A 14 9.50 2.59 15.67
C VAL A 14 10.20 2.01 14.43
N ASN A 15 11.02 0.97 14.62
CA ASN A 15 11.58 0.22 13.49
C ASN A 15 10.55 -0.72 12.87
N VAL A 16 10.23 -0.45 11.62
CA VAL A 16 9.21 -1.17 10.85
C VAL A 16 9.80 -1.83 9.61
N GLU A 17 9.13 -2.88 9.15
CA GLU A 17 9.34 -3.48 7.83
C GLU A 17 8.06 -3.28 7.01
N LEU A 18 8.22 -3.14 5.69
CA LEU A 18 7.08 -3.09 4.77
C LEU A 18 6.59 -4.51 4.50
N SER A 19 5.27 -4.70 4.57
CA SER A 19 4.58 -5.89 4.09
C SER A 19 3.54 -5.49 3.04
N MET A 20 3.37 -6.34 2.04
CA MET A 20 2.56 -6.08 0.85
C MET A 20 1.63 -7.26 0.56
N SER A 21 0.42 -6.96 0.12
CA SER A 21 -0.54 -7.91 -0.42
C SER A 21 -1.50 -7.18 -1.37
N GLN A 22 -2.71 -7.69 -1.52
CA GLN A 22 -3.81 -7.04 -2.24
C GLN A 22 -5.13 -7.20 -1.50
N TYR A 23 -6.01 -6.22 -1.64
CA TYR A 23 -7.39 -6.35 -1.20
C TYR A 23 -8.11 -7.39 -2.06
N THR A 24 -8.92 -8.24 -1.41
CA THR A 24 -9.51 -9.43 -2.05
C THR A 24 -10.71 -9.12 -2.95
N ASP A 25 -11.36 -7.98 -2.74
CA ASP A 25 -12.57 -7.54 -3.44
C ASP A 25 -12.28 -6.90 -4.80
N ASN A 26 -11.29 -6.00 -4.89
CA ASN A 26 -10.96 -5.26 -6.11
C ASN A 26 -9.50 -5.43 -6.56
N GLY A 27 -8.65 -6.10 -5.79
CA GLY A 27 -7.25 -6.30 -6.15
C GLY A 27 -6.38 -5.05 -6.03
N ASN A 28 -6.86 -3.98 -5.38
CA ASN A 28 -6.05 -2.82 -5.03
C ASN A 28 -4.85 -3.25 -4.18
N ILE A 29 -3.77 -2.48 -4.27
CA ILE A 29 -2.57 -2.74 -3.47
C ILE A 29 -2.89 -2.59 -1.97
N TYR A 30 -2.46 -3.58 -1.18
CA TYR A 30 -2.48 -3.49 0.28
C TYR A 30 -1.04 -3.35 0.76
N LEU A 31 -0.77 -2.31 1.53
CA LEU A 31 0.52 -2.10 2.19
C LEU A 31 0.30 -1.90 3.69
N GLU A 32 1.17 -2.51 4.48
CA GLU A 32 1.19 -2.41 5.94
C GLU A 32 2.62 -2.22 6.45
N LEU A 33 2.74 -1.54 7.59
CA LEU A 33 3.94 -1.52 8.40
C LEU A 33 3.85 -2.60 9.47
N VAL A 34 4.94 -3.35 9.65
CA VAL A 34 5.08 -4.39 10.67
C VAL A 34 6.19 -3.98 11.62
N ASN A 35 5.89 -3.88 12.92
CA ASN A 35 6.88 -3.67 13.96
C ASN A 35 7.70 -4.95 14.17
N THR A 36 9.03 -4.83 14.20
CA THR A 36 9.96 -5.97 14.36
C THR A 36 10.88 -5.86 15.57
N GLU A 37 10.56 -4.98 16.52
CA GLU A 37 11.35 -4.77 17.74
C GLU A 37 11.01 -5.77 18.87
N GLY A 38 9.83 -6.38 18.82
CA GLY A 38 9.36 -7.38 19.79
C GLY A 38 9.91 -8.79 19.56
N GLU A 39 9.46 -9.74 20.39
CA GLU A 39 9.80 -11.17 20.23
C GLU A 39 9.28 -11.76 18.91
N TYR A 40 8.19 -11.20 18.39
CA TYR A 40 7.56 -11.59 17.14
C TYR A 40 7.16 -10.34 16.33
N PRO A 41 7.11 -10.42 14.99
CA PRO A 41 6.60 -9.33 14.17
C PRO A 41 5.12 -9.08 14.47
N GLU A 42 4.75 -7.82 14.69
CA GLU A 42 3.38 -7.40 14.98
C GLU A 42 2.92 -6.32 13.99
N PRO A 43 1.65 -6.35 13.52
CA PRO A 43 1.12 -5.28 12.69
C PRO A 43 1.19 -3.93 13.41
N TYR A 44 1.75 -2.92 12.75
CA TYR A 44 1.83 -1.56 13.27
C TYR A 44 0.69 -0.67 12.74
N GLY A 45 0.49 -0.67 11.42
CA GLY A 45 -0.56 0.12 10.78
C GLY A 45 -0.62 -0.08 9.27
N ASN A 46 -1.80 0.15 8.69
CA ASN A 46 -2.05 -0.06 7.27
C ASN A 46 -1.76 1.22 6.50
N ILE A 47 -0.78 1.20 5.60
CA ILE A 47 -0.44 2.35 4.75
C ILE A 47 -1.61 2.70 3.83
N THR A 48 -2.28 1.68 3.30
CA THR A 48 -3.39 1.87 2.37
C THR A 48 -4.75 1.63 3.02
N VAL A 49 -5.77 2.31 2.51
CA VAL A 49 -7.20 2.00 2.73
C VAL A 49 -7.88 1.63 1.42
N ASN A 50 -8.85 0.72 1.50
CA ASN A 50 -9.60 0.29 0.34
C ASN A 50 -10.94 1.01 0.22
N LEU A 51 -11.06 1.92 -0.75
CA LEU A 51 -12.24 2.78 -0.91
C LEU A 51 -12.99 2.51 -2.20
N VAL A 52 -12.29 2.62 -3.34
CA VAL A 52 -12.78 2.36 -4.69
C VAL A 52 -11.66 1.71 -5.47
N GLU A 53 -11.97 1.07 -6.60
CA GLU A 53 -10.95 0.57 -7.52
C GLU A 53 -10.06 1.72 -8.02
N VAL A 54 -8.75 1.49 -8.06
CA VAL A 54 -7.76 2.48 -8.50
C VAL A 54 -6.80 1.86 -9.53
N PRO A 55 -6.08 2.70 -10.33
CA PRO A 55 -5.10 2.19 -11.27
C PRO A 55 -4.03 1.29 -10.63
N LYS A 56 -3.40 0.45 -11.45
CA LYS A 56 -2.32 -0.43 -11.01
C LYS A 56 -1.24 0.36 -10.27
N TYR A 57 -0.76 -0.20 -9.16
CA TYR A 57 0.24 0.41 -8.26
C TYR A 57 -0.21 1.67 -7.54
N CYS A 58 -1.49 2.05 -7.63
CA CYS A 58 -2.03 3.14 -6.84
C CYS A 58 -2.77 2.62 -5.60
N GLY A 59 -2.87 3.47 -4.57
CA GLY A 59 -3.67 3.20 -3.38
C GLY A 59 -3.93 4.49 -2.59
N TYR A 60 -5.08 4.56 -1.91
CA TYR A 60 -5.39 5.66 -1.00
C TYR A 60 -4.64 5.46 0.31
N VAL A 61 -3.92 6.47 0.76
CA VAL A 61 -3.06 6.40 1.95
C VAL A 61 -3.83 6.78 3.22
N ASP A 62 -3.66 6.01 4.30
CA ASP A 62 -4.34 6.19 5.58
C ASP A 62 -3.72 7.32 6.43
N THR A 63 -3.85 8.56 5.98
CA THR A 63 -3.43 9.74 6.74
C THR A 63 -4.32 10.02 7.95
N ASN A 64 -5.49 9.40 8.03
CA ASN A 64 -6.40 9.55 9.16
C ASN A 64 -5.88 8.81 10.40
N ASN A 65 -5.42 7.57 10.23
CA ASN A 65 -4.88 6.77 11.32
C ASN A 65 -3.37 6.90 11.46
N MET A 66 -2.66 7.27 10.39
CA MET A 66 -1.21 7.48 10.35
C MET A 66 -0.88 8.85 9.74
N PRO A 67 -1.01 9.95 10.52
CA PRO A 67 -0.85 11.31 10.01
C PRO A 67 0.57 11.63 9.51
N GLU A 68 1.60 10.87 9.93
CA GLU A 68 2.97 11.02 9.46
C GLU A 68 3.28 10.19 8.21
N MET A 69 2.30 9.47 7.65
CA MET A 69 2.52 8.54 6.55
C MET A 69 3.01 9.21 5.26
N GLU A 70 2.53 10.41 4.91
CA GLU A 70 3.01 11.12 3.72
C GLU A 70 4.52 11.43 3.81
N LYS A 71 4.98 11.88 4.99
CA LYS A 71 6.40 12.12 5.27
C LYS A 71 7.20 10.81 5.15
N PHE A 72 6.70 9.74 5.76
CA PHE A 72 7.36 8.43 5.69
C PHE A 72 7.50 7.92 4.26
N LEU A 73 6.47 8.08 3.42
CA LEU A 73 6.51 7.68 2.02
C LEU A 73 7.54 8.50 1.22
N GLU A 74 7.61 9.81 1.45
CA GLU A 74 8.57 10.70 0.80
C GLU A 74 10.02 10.36 1.19
N GLU A 75 10.32 10.23 2.49
CA GLU A 75 11.68 9.98 2.98
C GLU A 75 12.25 8.62 2.56
N ASN A 76 11.37 7.65 2.29
CA ASN A 76 11.76 6.31 1.85
C ASN A 76 11.60 6.08 0.34
N ASP A 77 11.22 7.11 -0.43
CA ASP A 77 11.00 7.03 -1.89
C ASP A 77 9.96 5.95 -2.25
N LEU A 78 8.94 5.77 -1.42
CA LEU A 78 7.96 4.68 -1.55
C LEU A 78 6.79 5.01 -2.46
N GLY A 79 6.51 6.29 -2.70
CA GLY A 79 5.46 6.69 -3.63
C GLY A 79 5.22 8.19 -3.66
N ASP A 80 4.54 8.63 -4.71
CA ASP A 80 4.26 10.03 -4.98
C ASP A 80 2.76 10.32 -4.89
N PHE A 81 2.42 11.47 -4.30
CA PHE A 81 1.06 11.96 -4.30
C PHE A 81 0.61 12.29 -5.73
N THR A 82 -0.54 11.77 -6.14
CA THR A 82 -1.05 11.93 -7.51
C THR A 82 -1.75 13.27 -7.76
N GLY A 83 -1.95 14.10 -6.73
CA GLY A 83 -2.79 15.30 -6.80
C GLY A 83 -4.28 15.02 -6.57
N ILE A 84 -4.68 13.76 -6.33
CA ILE A 84 -6.07 13.34 -6.18
C ILE A 84 -6.33 12.94 -4.73
N THR A 85 -7.40 13.47 -4.14
CA THR A 85 -7.91 13.01 -2.84
C THR A 85 -9.32 12.46 -2.97
N LEU A 86 -9.69 11.53 -2.09
CA LEU A 86 -11.05 11.03 -1.98
C LEU A 86 -11.56 11.19 -0.55
N LYS A 87 -12.75 11.78 -0.42
CA LYS A 87 -13.44 11.88 0.85
C LYS A 87 -14.24 10.61 1.12
N SER A 88 -14.09 10.05 2.33
CA SER A 88 -14.92 8.97 2.86
C SER A 88 -15.31 9.28 4.30
N GLY A 89 -16.61 9.38 4.56
CA GLY A 89 -17.13 9.87 5.84
C GLY A 89 -16.66 11.30 6.14
N PHE A 90 -15.93 11.46 7.25
CA PHE A 90 -15.36 12.74 7.70
C PHE A 90 -13.88 12.89 7.34
N CYS A 91 -13.27 11.91 6.67
CA CYS A 91 -11.85 11.85 6.39
C CYS A 91 -11.59 12.03 4.89
N GLU A 92 -10.40 12.54 4.55
CA GLU A 92 -9.90 12.64 3.19
C GLU A 92 -8.61 11.84 3.06
N TYR A 93 -8.54 11.02 2.02
CA TYR A 93 -7.42 10.10 1.80
C TYR A 93 -6.74 10.49 0.48
N PRO A 94 -5.43 10.78 0.48
CA PRO A 94 -4.70 11.07 -0.75
C PRO A 94 -4.40 9.81 -1.53
N LEU A 95 -4.58 9.86 -2.84
CA LEU A 95 -4.20 8.78 -3.75
C LEU A 95 -2.72 8.90 -4.08
N TYR A 96 -1.98 7.83 -3.84
CA TYR A 96 -0.56 7.72 -4.18
C TYR A 96 -0.37 6.73 -5.32
N VAL A 97 0.69 6.97 -6.12
CA VAL A 97 1.30 5.95 -6.99
C VAL A 97 2.56 5.45 -6.31
N PHE A 98 2.65 4.15 -6.06
CA PHE A 98 3.78 3.57 -5.33
C PHE A 98 4.95 3.27 -6.25
N ASN A 99 6.16 3.46 -5.72
CA ASN A 99 7.41 3.22 -6.41
C ASN A 99 7.61 1.71 -6.63
N VAL A 100 7.41 1.28 -7.87
CA VAL A 100 7.46 -0.13 -8.29
C VAL A 100 8.81 -0.77 -7.98
N ASP A 101 9.91 -0.05 -8.20
CA ASP A 101 11.25 -0.60 -7.98
C ASP A 101 11.53 -0.81 -6.50
N LYS A 102 11.07 0.11 -5.64
CA LYS A 102 11.11 -0.08 -4.17
C LYS A 102 10.24 -1.23 -3.71
N LEU A 103 9.03 -1.37 -4.22
CA LEU A 103 8.17 -2.50 -3.87
C LEU A 103 8.80 -3.84 -4.27
N ARG A 104 9.48 -3.91 -5.41
CA ARG A 104 10.25 -5.10 -5.83
C ARG A 104 11.48 -5.34 -4.95
N GLU A 105 12.16 -4.29 -4.50
CA GLU A 105 13.28 -4.39 -3.54
C GLU A 105 12.82 -4.94 -2.18
N LEU A 106 11.74 -4.37 -1.64
CA LEU A 106 11.27 -4.60 -0.28
C LEU A 106 10.38 -5.83 -0.13
N CYS A 107 9.52 -6.09 -1.11
CA CYS A 107 8.51 -7.15 -1.09
C CYS A 107 8.50 -7.96 -2.40
N PRO A 108 9.63 -8.55 -2.85
CA PRO A 108 9.78 -9.13 -4.19
C PRO A 108 8.76 -10.22 -4.50
N LYS A 109 8.47 -11.10 -3.53
CA LYS A 109 7.54 -12.22 -3.73
C LYS A 109 6.10 -11.72 -3.84
N GLN A 110 5.70 -10.86 -2.91
CA GLN A 110 4.36 -10.29 -2.83
C GLN A 110 4.06 -9.40 -4.03
N MET A 111 5.06 -8.65 -4.50
CA MET A 111 4.97 -7.84 -5.71
C MET A 111 4.77 -8.71 -6.97
N ALA A 112 5.51 -9.81 -7.10
CA ALA A 112 5.32 -10.74 -8.22
C ALA A 112 3.93 -11.40 -8.19
N GLU A 113 3.40 -11.73 -7.00
CA GLU A 113 2.04 -12.24 -6.84
C GLU A 113 0.97 -11.20 -7.20
N TYR A 114 1.14 -9.96 -6.74
CA TYR A 114 0.27 -8.82 -7.08
C TYR A 114 0.18 -8.61 -8.60
N GLU A 115 1.32 -8.54 -9.28
CA GLU A 115 1.37 -8.32 -10.74
C GLU A 115 0.68 -9.46 -11.50
N LYS A 116 0.93 -10.71 -11.10
CA LYS A 116 0.31 -11.90 -11.70
C LYS A 116 -1.21 -11.93 -11.50
N ASN A 117 -1.69 -11.53 -10.33
CA ASN A 117 -3.13 -11.51 -10.03
C ASN A 117 -3.83 -10.36 -10.77
N PHE A 118 -3.17 -9.21 -10.91
CA PHE A 118 -3.69 -8.09 -11.67
C PHE A 118 -3.91 -8.46 -13.15
N GLU A 119 -2.96 -9.15 -13.77
CA GLU A 119 -3.07 -9.65 -15.15
C GLU A 119 -4.26 -10.62 -15.31
N ARG A 120 -4.36 -11.61 -14.40
CA ARG A 120 -5.48 -12.56 -14.40
C ARG A 120 -6.85 -11.91 -14.25
N ASN A 121 -6.95 -10.83 -13.47
CA ASN A 121 -8.21 -10.12 -13.28
C ASN A 121 -8.62 -9.35 -14.55
N ARG A 122 -7.66 -8.71 -15.23
CA ARG A 122 -7.91 -8.08 -16.54
C ARG A 122 -8.40 -9.06 -17.60
N ASP A 123 -7.80 -10.26 -17.65
CA ASP A 123 -8.22 -11.29 -18.61
C ASP A 123 -9.67 -11.72 -18.38
N LYS A 124 -10.08 -11.93 -17.13
CA LYS A 124 -11.46 -12.30 -16.77
C LYS A 124 -12.48 -11.21 -17.11
N GLU A 125 -12.13 -9.94 -16.98
CA GLU A 125 -13.01 -8.84 -17.34
C GLU A 125 -13.17 -8.71 -18.85
N HIS A 126 -12.07 -8.90 -19.60
CA HIS A 126 -12.10 -8.93 -21.06
C HIS A 126 -12.97 -10.08 -21.59
N GLU A 127 -12.86 -11.28 -21.00
CA GLU A 127 -13.74 -12.42 -21.31
C GLU A 127 -15.22 -12.11 -21.03
N LYS A 128 -15.54 -11.50 -19.88
CA LYS A 128 -16.93 -11.12 -19.55
C LYS A 128 -17.49 -10.00 -20.45
N GLY A 129 -16.64 -9.13 -20.96
CA GLY A 129 -17.00 -8.04 -21.87
C GLY A 129 -17.30 -8.49 -23.30
N GLN A 130 -16.78 -9.65 -23.73
CA GLN A 130 -17.02 -10.23 -25.05
C GLN A 130 -18.29 -11.10 -25.15
N VAL A 131 -18.95 -11.40 -24.02
CA VAL A 131 -20.18 -12.21 -23.96
C VAL A 131 -21.44 -11.31 -23.87
N LYS A 132 -21.39 -10.09 -24.41
CA LYS A 132 -22.55 -9.18 -24.50
C LYS A 132 -22.93 -8.89 -25.93
#